data_AF-A0A239BQT3-F1
#
_entry.id   AF-A0A239BQT3-F1
#
_cell.length_a   1.000
_cell.length_b   1.000
_cell.length_c   1.000
_cell.angle_alpha   90.00
_cell.angle_beta   90.00
_cell.angle_gamma   90.00
#
_symmetry.space_group_name_H-M   'P 1'
#
loop_
_entity.id
_entity.type
_entity.pdbx_description
1 polymer ?
#
loop_
_entity_poly.entity_id
_entity_poly.type
_entity_poly.pdbx_seq_one_letter_code
_entity_poly.pdbx_strand_id
1 'polypeptide(L)'
;MPEEITPPPFELDGSQPVRPALACYQVGDCDWVAATSEDEARRILAEMNGDDPSEYADWDVELTSESMLDRQWVDEVPPHAECGCLRQWLAETTEPSYLAGTEG
;
A
#
# COMPACT_ATOMS: atom_id res chain seq x y z
N MET A 1 13.85 -36.74 -42.18
CA MET A 1 12.94 -36.56 -41.03
C MET A 1 13.16 -35.13 -40.56
N PRO A 2 12.15 -34.26 -40.49
CA PRO A 2 12.38 -32.89 -40.05
C PRO A 2 12.69 -32.92 -38.55
N GLU A 3 13.82 -32.34 -38.18
CA GLU A 3 14.21 -32.16 -36.78
C GLU A 3 13.24 -31.16 -36.15
N GLU A 4 12.44 -31.65 -35.22
CA GLU A 4 11.47 -30.87 -34.47
C GLU A 4 12.23 -29.95 -33.50
N ILE A 5 12.35 -28.67 -33.89
CA ILE A 5 12.89 -27.62 -33.04
C ILE A 5 11.85 -27.38 -31.94
N THR A 6 12.00 -28.08 -30.82
CA THR A 6 11.27 -27.78 -29.59
C THR A 6 11.76 -26.40 -29.13
N PRO A 7 10.90 -25.37 -29.04
CA PRO A 7 11.31 -24.13 -28.37
C PRO A 7 11.68 -24.49 -26.92
N PRO A 8 12.70 -23.84 -26.33
CA PRO A 8 13.04 -24.11 -24.94
C PRO A 8 11.79 -23.90 -24.08
N PRO A 9 11.58 -24.71 -23.03
CA PRO A 9 10.55 -24.41 -22.05
C PRO A 9 10.81 -22.98 -21.58
N PHE A 10 9.79 -22.13 -21.64
CA PHE A 10 9.86 -20.85 -20.98
C PHE A 10 10.03 -21.15 -19.50
N GLU A 11 11.29 -21.13 -19.04
CA GLU A 11 11.64 -21.14 -17.63
C GLU A 11 11.04 -19.86 -17.07
N LEU A 12 9.81 -19.97 -16.58
CA LEU A 12 9.24 -19.07 -15.59
C LEU A 12 10.09 -19.26 -14.33
N ASP A 13 11.35 -18.82 -14.37
CA ASP A 13 12.11 -18.55 -13.15
C ASP A 13 11.22 -17.58 -12.38
N GLY A 14 10.74 -18.05 -11.22
CA GLY A 14 9.78 -17.34 -10.36
C GLY A 14 10.29 -16.02 -9.80
N SER A 15 11.34 -15.44 -10.37
CA SER A 15 11.69 -14.03 -10.27
C SER A 15 10.70 -13.19 -11.07
N GLN A 16 9.43 -13.26 -10.69
CA GLN A 16 8.55 -12.11 -10.85
C GLN A 16 9.33 -10.93 -10.23
N PRO A 17 9.52 -9.80 -10.94
CA PRO A 17 10.35 -8.72 -10.42
C PRO A 17 9.89 -8.48 -9.00
N VAL A 18 10.83 -8.58 -8.04
CA VAL A 18 10.57 -8.22 -6.64
C VAL A 18 10.23 -6.74 -6.69
N ARG A 19 8.96 -6.45 -7.01
CA ARG A 19 8.38 -5.14 -6.80
C ARG A 19 8.64 -4.91 -5.31
N PRO A 20 9.19 -3.75 -4.94
CA PRO A 20 9.37 -3.46 -3.53
C PRO A 20 8.02 -3.72 -2.87
N ALA A 21 8.01 -4.65 -1.92
CA ALA A 21 6.76 -5.07 -1.28
C ALA A 21 6.26 -3.85 -0.51
N LEU A 22 5.26 -3.17 -1.05
CA LEU A 22 4.62 -2.07 -0.35
C LEU A 22 4.05 -2.62 0.95
N ALA A 23 4.34 -1.93 2.02
CA ALA A 23 3.75 -2.17 3.32
C ALA A 23 2.79 -1.03 3.64
N CYS A 24 1.79 -1.31 4.46
CA CYS A 24 0.91 -0.28 4.97
C CYS A 24 1.49 0.27 6.27
N TYR A 25 1.81 1.56 6.25
CA TYR A 25 2.29 2.31 7.39
C TYR A 25 1.17 3.20 7.91
N GLN A 26 0.98 3.18 9.22
CA GLN A 26 0.13 4.14 9.91
C GLN A 26 1.00 5.35 10.24
N VAL A 27 0.57 6.54 9.79
CA VAL A 27 1.23 7.81 10.03
C VAL A 27 0.37 8.60 11.03
N GLY A 28 0.95 8.98 12.17
CA GLY A 28 0.19 9.50 13.30
C GLY A 28 -0.80 8.46 13.83
N ASP A 29 -1.99 8.91 14.24
CA ASP A 29 -3.01 8.03 14.84
C ASP A 29 -4.07 7.55 13.84
N CYS A 30 -4.22 8.23 12.69
CA CYS A 30 -5.43 8.14 11.89
C CYS A 30 -5.20 7.95 10.38
N ASP A 31 -3.97 7.96 9.88
CA ASP A 31 -3.70 7.91 8.44
C ASP A 31 -2.92 6.66 8.05
N TRP A 32 -3.32 6.01 6.96
CA TRP A 32 -2.72 4.79 6.44
C TRP A 32 -2.22 4.99 5.02
N VAL A 33 -0.93 4.70 4.81
CA VAL A 33 -0.23 4.94 3.55
C VAL A 33 0.48 3.66 3.11
N ALA A 34 0.32 3.29 1.85
CA ALA A 34 1.12 2.26 1.21
C ALA A 34 2.46 2.87 0.83
N ALA A 35 3.55 2.36 1.41
CA ALA A 35 4.89 2.83 1.10
C ALA A 35 5.90 1.69 1.22
N THR A 36 7.12 1.92 0.75
CA THR A 36 8.23 0.98 0.93
C THR A 36 8.95 1.19 2.27
N SER A 37 8.82 2.39 2.86
CA SER A 37 9.51 2.83 4.07
C SER A 37 8.69 3.86 4.84
N GLU A 38 8.95 4.01 6.14
CA GLU A 38 8.27 4.98 7.00
C GLU A 38 8.46 6.44 6.52
N ASP A 39 9.67 6.80 6.08
CA ASP A 39 9.99 8.14 5.56
C ASP A 39 9.18 8.47 4.30
N GLU A 40 9.01 7.46 3.43
CA GLU A 40 8.22 7.56 2.22
C GLU A 40 6.72 7.72 2.54
N ALA A 41 6.22 7.03 3.58
CA ALA A 41 4.84 7.18 4.04
C ALA A 41 4.53 8.61 4.51
N ARG A 42 5.41 9.22 5.33
CA ARG A 42 5.29 10.63 5.77
C ARG A 42 5.27 11.57 4.59
N ARG A 43 6.18 11.35 3.64
CA ARG A 43 6.34 12.17 2.45
C ARG A 43 5.06 12.15 1.60
N ILE A 44 4.49 10.98 1.34
CA ILE A 44 3.26 10.83 0.56
C ILE A 44 2.08 11.53 1.24
N LEU A 45 1.95 11.40 2.56
CA LEU A 45 0.90 12.09 3.31
C LEU A 45 1.05 13.61 3.19
N ALA A 46 2.26 14.13 3.38
CA ALA A 46 2.56 15.56 3.22
C ALA A 46 2.26 16.04 1.80
N GLU A 47 2.69 15.29 0.78
CA GLU A 47 2.43 15.58 -0.63
C GLU A 47 0.93 15.57 -0.96
N MET A 48 0.15 14.68 -0.33
CA MET A 48 -1.31 14.58 -0.48
C MET A 48 -2.03 15.79 0.14
N ASN A 49 -1.58 16.25 1.31
CA ASN A 49 -2.12 17.44 1.99
C ASN A 49 -1.62 18.77 1.37
N GLY A 50 -0.54 18.72 0.58
CA GLY A 50 0.11 19.91 0.01
C GLY A 50 0.99 20.66 1.01
N ASP A 51 1.43 19.97 2.06
CA ASP A 51 2.31 20.48 3.12
C ASP A 51 3.79 20.10 2.86
N ASP A 52 4.68 20.70 3.63
CA ASP A 52 6.10 20.33 3.59
C ASP A 52 6.33 19.01 4.34
N PRO A 53 7.05 18.02 3.78
CA PRO A 53 7.31 16.75 4.44
C PRO A 53 8.11 16.90 5.75
N SER A 54 8.81 18.02 5.94
CA SER A 54 9.48 18.31 7.22
C SER A 54 8.50 18.50 8.39
N GLU A 55 7.27 18.94 8.14
CA GLU A 55 6.23 19.08 9.18
C GLU A 55 5.75 17.72 9.70
N TYR A 56 5.98 16.65 8.94
CA TYR A 56 5.61 15.27 9.26
C TYR A 56 6.82 14.46 9.73
N ALA A 57 8.03 15.02 9.72
CA ALA A 57 9.27 14.30 10.06
C ALA A 57 9.27 13.79 11.51
N ASP A 58 8.64 14.53 12.42
CA ASP A 58 8.49 14.15 13.84
C ASP A 58 7.25 13.28 14.11
N TRP A 59 6.44 12.98 13.09
CA TRP A 59 5.25 12.13 13.28
C TRP A 59 5.67 10.68 13.45
N ASP A 60 4.98 10.01 14.38
CA ASP A 60 5.16 8.57 14.56
C ASP A 60 4.65 7.83 13.33
N VAL A 61 5.42 6.82 12.91
CA VAL A 61 5.05 5.96 11.80
C VAL A 61 5.34 4.54 12.18
N GLU A 62 4.30 3.72 12.15
CA GLU A 62 4.40 2.33 12.52
C GLU A 62 3.81 1.43 11.44
N LEU A 63 4.28 0.18 11.40
CA LEU A 63 3.71 -0.81 10.50
C LEU A 63 2.31 -1.18 10.98
N THR A 64 1.36 -1.12 10.05
CA THR A 64 -0.03 -1.44 10.34
C THR A 64 -0.15 -2.92 10.71
N SER A 65 -0.77 -3.18 11.85
CA SER A 65 -1.03 -4.55 12.31
C SER A 65 -1.94 -5.32 11.35
N GLU A 66 -1.76 -6.63 11.23
CA GLU A 66 -2.60 -7.48 10.35
C GLU A 66 -4.10 -7.32 10.63
N SER A 67 -4.49 -7.21 11.91
CA SER A 67 -5.90 -7.00 12.28
C SER A 67 -6.48 -5.68 11.74
N MET A 68 -5.64 -4.65 11.60
CA MET A 68 -6.06 -3.37 11.01
C MET A 68 -6.03 -3.44 9.48
N LEU A 69 -5.11 -4.21 8.89
CA LEU A 69 -5.08 -4.48 7.46
C LEU A 69 -6.35 -5.17 6.96
N ASP A 70 -6.82 -6.17 7.71
CA ASP A 70 -8.04 -6.92 7.42
C ASP A 70 -9.31 -6.22 7.93
N ARG A 71 -9.19 -5.03 8.56
CA ARG A 71 -10.35 -4.28 9.04
C ARG A 71 -11.17 -3.78 7.88
N GLN A 72 -12.47 -4.06 7.93
CA GLN A 72 -13.44 -3.55 6.98
C GLN A 72 -13.68 -2.05 7.22
N TRP A 73 -13.38 -1.25 6.21
CA TRP A 73 -13.72 0.17 6.15
C TRP A 73 -15.15 0.33 5.65
N VAL A 74 -15.86 1.25 6.27
CA VAL A 74 -17.23 1.61 5.92
C VAL A 74 -17.26 3.08 5.52
N ASP A 75 -18.05 3.39 4.52
CA ASP A 75 -18.28 4.77 4.11
C ASP A 75 -18.99 5.54 5.22
N GLU A 76 -18.68 6.83 5.38
CA GLU A 76 -19.35 7.69 6.35
C GLU A 76 -20.73 8.14 5.86
N VAL A 77 -21.01 8.01 4.56
CA VAL A 77 -22.33 8.33 4.00
C VAL A 77 -23.26 7.13 4.17
N PRO A 78 -24.44 7.31 4.78
CA PRO A 78 -25.44 6.27 4.86
C PRO A 78 -25.78 5.76 3.45
N PRO A 79 -25.78 4.43 3.21
CA PRO A 79 -26.01 3.37 4.19
C PRO A 79 -24.77 2.83 4.94
N HIS A 80 -23.62 3.48 4.87
CA HIS A 80 -22.33 2.97 5.36
C HIS A 80 -21.92 1.69 4.63
N ALA A 81 -21.89 1.79 3.31
CA ALA A 81 -21.49 0.67 2.48
C ALA A 81 -20.03 0.28 2.79
N GLU A 82 -19.75 -1.01 2.68
CA GLU A 82 -18.41 -1.56 2.82
C GLU A 82 -17.51 -1.04 1.69
N CYS A 83 -16.48 -0.26 1.99
CA CYS A 83 -15.55 0.30 0.99
C CYS A 83 -14.40 -0.66 0.64
N GLY A 84 -14.05 -1.56 1.56
CA GLY A 84 -12.94 -2.50 1.40
C GLY A 84 -12.09 -2.59 2.67
N CYS A 85 -10.89 -3.16 2.55
CA CYS A 85 -9.90 -3.19 3.61
C CYS A 85 -8.54 -2.72 3.10
N LEU A 86 -7.68 -2.25 4.02
CA LEU A 86 -6.34 -1.76 3.68
C LEU A 86 -5.52 -2.85 2.96
N ARG A 87 -5.70 -4.13 3.31
CA ARG A 87 -5.03 -5.25 2.64
C ARG A 87 -5.41 -5.35 1.17
N GLN A 88 -6.68 -5.15 0.85
CA GLN A 88 -7.16 -5.23 -0.52
C GLN A 88 -6.61 -4.06 -1.32
N TRP A 89 -6.72 -2.84 -0.79
CA TRP A 89 -6.17 -1.66 -1.45
C TRP A 89 -4.64 -1.71 -1.58
N LEU A 90 -3.92 -2.22 -0.58
CA LEU A 90 -2.47 -2.44 -0.67
C LEU A 90 -2.10 -3.44 -1.78
N ALA A 91 -2.91 -4.48 -1.99
CA ALA A 91 -2.68 -5.45 -3.05
C ALA A 91 -3.02 -4.91 -4.44
N GLU A 92 -3.98 -3.99 -4.54
CA GLU A 92 -4.34 -3.28 -5.78
C GLU A 92 -3.31 -2.19 -6.12
N THR A 93 -2.71 -1.59 -5.09
CA THR A 93 -1.71 -0.54 -5.19
C THR A 93 -0.36 -1.11 -5.61
N THR A 94 0.15 -0.63 -6.75
CA THR A 94 1.47 -1.02 -7.25
C THR A 94 2.57 0.01 -7.00
N GLU A 95 2.20 1.19 -6.52
CA GLU A 95 3.08 2.34 -6.30
C GLU A 95 2.73 3.00 -4.96
N PRO A 96 3.70 3.60 -4.25
CA PRO A 96 3.43 4.23 -2.96
C PRO A 96 2.30 5.27 -3.04
N SER A 97 1.27 5.13 -2.19
CA SER A 97 0.09 5.99 -2.24
C SER A 97 -0.68 5.98 -0.92
N TYR A 98 -1.43 7.05 -0.68
CA TYR A 98 -2.36 7.14 0.45
C TYR A 98 -3.48 6.11 0.27
N LEU A 99 -3.79 5.34 1.32
CA LEU A 99 -4.83 4.31 1.27
C LEU A 99 -6.14 4.82 1.88
N ALA A 100 -6.09 5.22 3.15
CA ALA A 100 -7.27 5.71 3.88
C ALA A 100 -6.87 6.43 5.15
N GLY A 101 -7.81 7.15 5.72
CA GLY A 101 -7.68 7.76 7.04
C GLY A 101 -9.03 7.96 7.68
N THR A 102 -9.02 8.11 9.00
CA THR A 102 -10.22 8.39 9.80
C THR A 102 -10.16 9.81 10.34
N GLU A 103 -11.24 10.57 10.21
CA GLU A 103 -11.33 11.85 10.94
C GLU A 103 -11.38 11.54 12.45
N GLY A 104 -10.37 12.00 13.19
CA GLY A 104 -10.27 11.87 14.66
C GLY A 104 -11.10 12.89 15.41
#